data_AF-A0A0J8QT10-F1
#
_entry.id   AF-A0A0J8QT10-F1
#
_cell.length_a   1.000
_cell.length_b   1.000
_cell.length_c   1.000
_cell.angle_alpha   90.00
_cell.angle_beta   90.00
_cell.angle_gamma   90.00
#
_symmetry.space_group_name_H-M   'P 1'
#
loop_
_entity.id
_entity.type
_entity.pdbx_description
1 polymer ?
#
loop_
_entity_poly.entity_id
_entity_poly.type
_entity_poly.pdbx_seq_one_letter_code
_entity_poly.pdbx_strand_id
1 'polypeptide(L)'
;MASKSQVPYEDRARDHPNPLARRLFQIATEKQSNVVVSADVTTTKELLDLADILLLGQYTELSVELARKYKGFVLGFVASRSLEGVETAGKADDEDFVLFTTGVNLASKGDALGQQYQTPESAIGGGADFIISGRGIYAAPDPVDAARRYQKAGWDAYLKRVGR
;
A
#
# COMPACT_ATOMS: atom_id res chain seq x y z
N MET A 1 30.77 15.92 16.53
CA MET A 1 29.59 15.96 15.65
C MET A 1 28.60 16.94 16.27
N ALA A 2 28.23 18.02 15.60
CA ALA A 2 27.34 19.02 16.18
C ALA A 2 26.22 19.38 15.18
N SER A 3 25.00 19.39 15.68
CA SER A 3 23.84 19.90 14.95
C SER A 3 24.00 21.40 14.72
N LYS A 4 23.66 21.90 13.53
CA LYS A 4 23.48 23.34 13.26
C LYS A 4 22.10 23.79 13.76
N SER A 5 21.82 23.60 15.05
CA SER A 5 20.48 23.84 15.63
C SER A 5 20.05 25.31 15.65
N GLN A 6 21.00 26.24 15.55
CA GLN A 6 20.73 27.67 15.49
C GLN A 6 20.38 28.17 14.07
N VAL A 7 20.49 27.31 13.05
CA VAL A 7 20.12 27.65 11.67
C VAL A 7 18.66 27.26 11.44
N PRO A 8 17.81 28.18 10.92
CA PRO A 8 16.41 27.89 10.60
C PRO A 8 16.25 26.69 9.65
N TYR A 9 15.10 26.02 9.71
CA TYR A 9 14.86 24.84 8.88
C TYR A 9 14.82 25.16 7.40
N GLU A 10 14.35 26.34 7.01
CA GLU A 10 14.29 26.81 5.62
C GLU A 10 15.69 26.89 5.00
N ASP A 11 16.63 27.46 5.76
CA ASP A 11 18.03 27.58 5.34
C ASP A 11 18.71 26.21 5.31
N ARG A 12 18.43 25.35 6.30
CA ARG A 12 18.92 23.96 6.28
C ARG A 12 18.31 23.16 5.13
N ALA A 13 17.05 23.38 4.77
CA ALA A 13 16.38 22.73 3.64
C ALA A 13 17.02 23.10 2.30
N ARG A 14 17.52 24.34 2.18
CA ARG A 14 18.22 24.82 0.98
C ARG A 14 19.65 24.32 0.89
N ASP A 15 20.41 24.46 1.98
CA ASP A 15 21.88 24.42 1.95
C ASP A 15 22.48 23.11 2.49
N HIS A 16 21.67 22.19 3.05
CA HIS A 16 22.20 20.94 3.62
C HIS A 16 22.78 20.02 2.53
N PRO A 17 23.98 19.41 2.72
CA PRO A 17 24.64 18.63 1.67
C PRO A 17 23.90 17.34 1.30
N ASN A 18 23.18 16.74 2.26
CA ASN A 18 22.38 15.53 2.02
C ASN A 18 20.96 15.89 1.49
N PRO A 19 20.55 15.38 0.31
CA PRO A 19 19.25 15.69 -0.28
C PRO A 19 18.05 15.18 0.53
N LEU A 20 18.17 14.07 1.26
CA LEU A 20 17.10 13.57 2.13
C LEU A 20 16.91 14.47 3.36
N ALA A 21 18.01 14.95 3.95
CA ALA A 21 17.94 15.90 5.05
C ALA A 21 17.34 17.24 4.60
N ARG A 22 17.67 17.71 3.38
CA ARG A 22 17.01 18.88 2.77
C ARG A 22 15.50 18.67 2.68
N ARG A 23 15.07 17.53 2.14
CA ARG A 23 13.65 17.18 2.02
C ARG A 23 12.97 17.08 3.40
N LEU A 24 13.64 16.52 4.40
CA LEU A 24 13.10 16.44 5.76
C LEU A 24 12.88 17.83 6.38
N PHE A 25 13.85 18.73 6.29
CA PHE A 25 13.67 20.11 6.77
C PHE A 25 12.59 20.85 5.99
N GLN A 26 12.50 20.64 4.68
CA GLN A 26 11.44 21.21 3.86
C GLN A 26 10.06 20.74 4.34
N ILE A 27 9.87 19.43 4.55
CA ILE A 27 8.61 18.87 5.09
C ILE A 27 8.32 19.43 6.48
N ALA A 28 9.34 19.55 7.33
CA ALA A 28 9.17 20.08 8.68
C ALA A 28 8.68 21.54 8.68
N THR A 29 9.22 22.38 7.80
CA THR A 29 8.74 23.76 7.57
C THR A 29 7.33 23.77 6.97
N GLU A 30 7.10 23.04 5.87
CA GLU A 30 5.81 23.00 5.15
C GLU A 30 4.66 22.57 6.08
N LYS A 31 4.92 21.59 6.95
CA LYS A 31 3.93 21.06 7.91
C LYS A 31 3.98 21.72 9.28
N GLN A 32 4.88 22.68 9.50
CA GLN A 32 5.18 23.27 10.81
C GLN A 32 5.32 22.22 11.93
N SER A 33 6.02 21.13 11.64
CA SER A 33 6.16 19.99 12.56
C SER A 33 7.58 19.44 12.54
N ASN A 34 8.16 19.32 13.74
CA ASN A 34 9.45 18.71 13.99
C ASN A 34 9.33 17.44 14.84
N VAL A 35 8.14 16.88 14.92
CA VAL A 35 7.84 15.68 15.70
C VAL A 35 8.12 14.44 14.85
N VAL A 36 8.88 13.51 15.42
CA VAL A 36 9.02 12.16 14.90
C VAL A 36 8.27 11.24 15.84
N VAL A 37 7.29 10.50 15.30
CA VAL A 37 6.52 9.54 16.08
C VAL A 37 7.30 8.23 16.16
N SER A 38 7.54 7.75 17.39
CA SER A 38 7.96 6.36 17.62
C SER A 38 6.73 5.48 17.59
N ALA A 39 6.50 4.81 16.46
CA ALA A 39 5.32 3.96 16.26
C ALA A 39 5.55 2.55 16.84
N ASP A 40 5.75 2.48 18.16
CA ASP A 40 6.06 1.24 18.90
C ASP A 40 4.79 0.41 19.16
N VAL A 41 4.26 -0.18 18.09
CA VAL A 41 3.06 -1.04 18.10
C VAL A 41 3.42 -2.46 17.72
N THR A 42 2.56 -3.41 18.07
CA THR A 42 2.86 -4.84 17.93
C THR A 42 2.20 -5.49 16.71
N THR A 43 1.26 -4.79 16.08
CA THR A 43 0.53 -5.28 14.91
C THR A 43 0.60 -4.30 13.74
N THR A 44 0.55 -4.83 12.51
CA THR A 44 0.47 -4.02 11.29
C THR A 44 -0.81 -3.18 11.26
N LYS A 45 -1.92 -3.70 11.80
CA LYS A 45 -3.19 -2.95 11.88
C LYS A 45 -3.03 -1.69 12.73
N GLU A 46 -2.49 -1.82 13.94
CA GLU A 46 -2.25 -0.67 14.83
C GLU A 46 -1.31 0.36 14.18
N LEU A 47 -0.29 -0.10 13.45
CA LEU A 47 0.65 0.79 12.76
C LEU A 47 -0.05 1.60 11.66
N LEU A 48 -0.88 0.94 10.86
CA LEU A 48 -1.64 1.59 9.78
C LEU A 48 -2.74 2.49 10.35
N ASP A 49 -3.47 2.05 11.38
CA ASP A 49 -4.47 2.89 12.06
C ASP A 49 -3.81 4.15 12.64
N LEU A 50 -2.63 4.03 13.25
CA LEU A 50 -1.87 5.17 13.77
C LEU A 50 -1.44 6.10 12.64
N ALA A 51 -0.94 5.55 11.53
CA ALA A 51 -0.59 6.35 10.36
C ALA A 51 -1.82 7.09 9.80
N ASP A 52 -2.98 6.44 9.68
CA ASP A 52 -4.21 7.06 9.24
C ASP A 52 -4.65 8.19 10.19
N ILE A 53 -4.67 7.96 11.50
CA ILE A 53 -5.04 9.00 12.48
C ILE A 53 -4.12 10.22 12.35
N LEU A 54 -2.80 9.99 12.29
CA LEU A 54 -1.80 11.06 12.20
C LEU A 54 -1.78 11.77 10.85
N LEU A 55 -2.24 11.09 9.80
CA LEU A 55 -2.40 11.63 8.46
C LEU A 55 -3.84 12.06 8.17
N LEU A 56 -4.69 12.21 9.20
CA LEU A 56 -6.08 12.66 9.10
C LEU A 56 -6.94 11.82 8.12
N GLY A 57 -6.66 10.52 8.02
CA GLY A 57 -7.31 9.58 7.11
C GLY A 57 -6.78 9.60 5.67
N GLN A 58 -5.73 10.38 5.39
CA GLN A 58 -5.27 10.66 4.02
C GLN A 58 -4.18 9.70 3.51
N TYR A 59 -3.80 8.65 4.24
CA TYR A 59 -2.68 7.79 3.82
C TYR A 59 -2.93 7.16 2.45
N THR A 60 -4.15 6.65 2.24
CA THR A 60 -4.55 6.06 0.95
C THR A 60 -4.53 7.10 -0.16
N GLU A 61 -5.12 8.28 0.09
CA GLU A 61 -5.18 9.38 -0.88
C GLU A 61 -3.78 9.87 -1.28
N LEU A 62 -2.90 10.11 -0.31
CA LEU A 62 -1.51 10.53 -0.54
C LEU A 62 -0.71 9.47 -1.29
N SER A 63 -0.92 8.18 -0.98
CA SER A 63 -0.27 7.08 -1.71
C SER A 63 -0.69 7.06 -3.18
N VAL A 64 -1.99 7.27 -3.45
CA VAL A 64 -2.53 7.36 -4.82
C VAL A 64 -2.02 8.61 -5.53
N GLU A 65 -1.96 9.77 -4.87
CA GLU A 65 -1.42 11.01 -5.44
C GLU A 65 0.07 10.86 -5.80
N LEU A 66 0.87 10.22 -4.94
CA LEU A 66 2.28 9.94 -5.22
C LEU A 66 2.44 9.00 -6.42
N ALA A 67 1.64 7.93 -6.50
CA ALA A 67 1.65 7.05 -7.66
C ALA A 67 1.32 7.82 -8.95
N ARG A 68 0.28 8.66 -8.92
CA ARG A 68 -0.14 9.53 -10.03
C ARG A 68 0.96 10.52 -10.45
N LYS A 69 1.68 11.09 -9.49
CA LYS A 69 2.79 12.01 -9.74
C LYS A 69 3.99 11.30 -10.38
N TYR A 70 4.19 10.03 -10.09
CA TYR A 70 5.35 9.25 -10.54
C TYR A 70 4.94 8.04 -11.40
N LYS A 71 3.96 8.19 -12.29
CA LYS A 71 3.41 7.14 -13.18
C LYS A 71 4.46 6.34 -13.98
N GLY A 72 5.58 6.97 -14.35
CA GLY A 72 6.68 6.30 -15.06
C GLY A 72 7.57 5.41 -14.19
N PHE A 73 7.39 5.45 -12.86
CA PHE A 73 8.16 4.67 -11.89
C PHE A 73 7.29 3.75 -11.04
N VAL A 74 6.07 4.20 -10.68
CA VAL A 74 5.13 3.44 -9.86
C VAL A 74 4.25 2.57 -10.75
N LEU A 75 4.42 1.25 -10.64
CA LEU A 75 3.63 0.26 -11.39
C LEU A 75 2.18 0.14 -10.91
N GLY A 76 1.94 0.31 -9.60
CA GLY A 76 0.63 0.13 -9.00
C GLY A 76 0.67 -0.07 -7.49
N PHE A 77 -0.30 -0.81 -6.96
CA PHE A 77 -0.59 -0.83 -5.53
C PHE A 77 -0.72 -2.23 -4.97
N VAL A 78 -0.37 -2.38 -3.70
CA VAL A 78 -0.83 -3.50 -2.88
C VAL A 78 -1.99 -3.01 -2.02
N ALA A 79 -3.21 -3.48 -2.29
CA ALA A 79 -4.39 -3.09 -1.51
C ALA A 79 -5.42 -4.22 -1.40
N SER A 80 -6.25 -4.17 -0.36
CA SER A 80 -7.29 -5.16 -0.08
C SER A 80 -8.58 -4.97 -0.88
N ARG A 81 -8.74 -3.81 -1.52
CA ARG A 81 -9.91 -3.41 -2.32
C ARG A 81 -9.49 -2.52 -3.49
N SER A 82 -10.37 -2.36 -4.48
CA SER A 82 -10.18 -1.38 -5.56
C SER A 82 -10.01 0.05 -5.01
N LEU A 83 -9.18 0.82 -5.70
CA LEU A 83 -8.88 2.23 -5.43
C LEU A 83 -9.58 3.19 -6.42
N GLU A 84 -10.47 2.69 -7.29
CA GLU A 84 -11.16 3.49 -8.32
C GLU A 84 -11.96 4.68 -7.75
N GLY A 85 -12.46 4.57 -6.52
CA GLY A 85 -13.21 5.64 -5.84
C GLY A 85 -12.33 6.69 -5.11
N VAL A 86 -11.01 6.63 -5.25
CA VAL A 86 -10.09 7.57 -4.57
C VAL A 86 -9.87 8.82 -5.45
N GLU A 87 -10.59 9.88 -5.10
CA GLU A 87 -10.50 11.19 -5.76
C GLU A 87 -9.34 12.01 -5.19
N THR A 88 -8.26 12.19 -5.97
CA THR A 88 -7.12 13.03 -5.59
C THR A 88 -6.61 13.84 -6.79
N ALA A 89 -5.75 14.82 -6.51
CA ALA A 89 -5.11 15.61 -7.55
C ALA A 89 -4.31 14.72 -8.53
N GLY A 90 -4.38 15.03 -9.82
CA GLY A 90 -3.68 14.28 -10.87
C GLY A 90 -4.38 13.01 -11.34
N LYS A 91 -5.64 12.79 -10.93
CA LYS A 91 -6.51 11.76 -11.53
C LYS A 91 -6.63 12.00 -13.04
N ALA A 92 -6.41 10.96 -13.82
CA ALA A 92 -6.64 10.94 -15.25
C ALA A 92 -7.58 9.80 -15.63
N ASP A 93 -8.32 9.96 -16.72
CA ASP A 93 -9.31 8.96 -17.18
C ASP A 93 -8.65 7.70 -17.77
N ASP A 94 -7.36 7.77 -18.10
CA ASP A 94 -6.55 6.72 -18.73
C ASP A 94 -5.57 6.04 -17.76
N GLU A 95 -5.89 6.02 -16.47
CA GLU A 95 -5.06 5.36 -15.46
C GLU A 95 -5.08 3.83 -15.60
N ASP A 96 -3.88 3.23 -15.63
CA ASP A 96 -3.67 1.77 -15.73
C ASP A 96 -2.65 1.29 -14.69
N PHE A 97 -2.96 1.52 -13.41
CA PHE A 97 -2.14 1.03 -12.30
C PHE A 97 -2.51 -0.41 -11.95
N VAL A 98 -1.50 -1.27 -11.83
CA VAL A 98 -1.70 -2.69 -11.51
C VAL A 98 -2.10 -2.87 -10.04
N LEU A 99 -3.20 -3.59 -9.78
CA LEU A 99 -3.65 -3.86 -8.42
C LEU A 99 -3.28 -5.27 -7.95
N PHE A 100 -2.47 -5.34 -6.89
CA PHE A 100 -2.12 -6.57 -6.18
C PHE A 100 -2.91 -6.67 -4.87
N THR A 101 -3.55 -7.82 -4.62
CA THR A 101 -4.33 -8.02 -3.40
C THR A 101 -3.76 -9.15 -2.54
N THR A 102 -3.38 -8.81 -1.31
CA THR A 102 -2.90 -9.76 -0.29
C THR A 102 -4.04 -10.31 0.56
N GLY A 103 -3.74 -11.32 1.39
CA GLY A 103 -4.75 -11.92 2.25
C GLY A 103 -5.74 -12.75 1.45
N VAL A 104 -5.27 -13.46 0.42
CA VAL A 104 -6.13 -14.30 -0.42
C VAL A 104 -5.99 -15.77 -0.01
N ASN A 105 -7.12 -16.43 0.27
CA ASN A 105 -7.16 -17.85 0.60
C ASN A 105 -8.34 -18.56 -0.09
N LEU A 106 -8.18 -19.83 -0.47
CA LEU A 106 -9.26 -20.63 -1.06
C LEU A 106 -10.46 -20.79 -0.11
N ALA A 107 -10.21 -20.78 1.21
CA ALA A 107 -11.25 -20.70 2.22
C ALA A 107 -11.30 -19.30 2.84
N SER A 108 -12.49 -18.72 2.94
CA SER A 108 -12.73 -17.45 3.63
C SER A 108 -12.75 -17.63 5.15
N LYS A 109 -11.59 -17.90 5.76
CA LYS A 109 -11.44 -17.91 7.23
C LYS A 109 -10.20 -17.15 7.65
N GLY A 110 -10.42 -16.11 8.46
CA GLY A 110 -9.42 -15.31 9.18
C GLY A 110 -8.42 -16.15 9.97
N ASP A 111 -7.25 -15.58 10.28
CA ASP A 111 -6.36 -16.15 11.29
C ASP A 111 -6.49 -15.44 12.64
N ALA A 112 -5.83 -15.99 13.66
CA ALA A 112 -5.81 -15.42 15.01
C ALA A 112 -5.05 -14.08 15.13
N LEU A 113 -4.36 -13.64 14.06
CA LEU A 113 -3.55 -12.42 14.02
C LEU A 113 -4.23 -11.29 13.23
N GLY A 114 -5.53 -11.41 12.97
CA GLY A 114 -6.34 -10.38 12.34
C GLY A 114 -6.20 -10.31 10.82
N GLN A 115 -5.58 -11.32 10.18
CA GLN A 115 -5.58 -11.41 8.73
C GLN A 115 -7.01 -11.66 8.25
N GLN A 116 -7.57 -10.71 7.51
CA GLN A 116 -8.80 -10.92 6.76
C GLN A 116 -8.47 -11.66 5.48
N TYR A 117 -9.16 -12.77 5.24
CA TYR A 117 -9.02 -13.53 4.01
C TYR A 117 -10.21 -13.32 3.09
N GLN A 118 -9.91 -13.06 1.83
CA GLN A 118 -10.86 -13.08 0.73
C GLN A 118 -10.54 -14.24 -0.22
N THR A 119 -11.55 -14.75 -0.93
CA THR A 119 -11.32 -15.78 -1.95
C THR A 119 -10.69 -15.17 -3.20
N PRO A 120 -10.00 -15.97 -4.05
CA PRO A 120 -9.53 -15.50 -5.35
C PRO A 120 -10.65 -14.86 -6.19
N GLU A 121 -11.85 -15.44 -6.15
CA GLU A 121 -13.03 -14.91 -6.85
C GLU A 121 -13.41 -13.52 -6.34
N SER A 122 -13.48 -13.33 -5.02
CA SER A 122 -13.80 -12.03 -4.43
C SER A 122 -12.73 -10.98 -4.74
N ALA A 123 -11.45 -11.36 -4.68
CA ALA A 123 -10.34 -10.42 -4.93
C ALA A 123 -10.33 -9.93 -6.38
N ILE A 124 -10.34 -10.86 -7.34
CA ILE A 124 -10.32 -10.52 -8.76
C ILE A 124 -11.62 -9.82 -9.17
N GLY A 125 -12.77 -10.30 -8.70
CA GLY A 125 -14.06 -9.66 -8.94
C GLY A 125 -14.16 -8.24 -8.34
N GLY A 126 -13.43 -7.99 -7.26
CA GLY A 126 -13.32 -6.68 -6.61
C GLY A 126 -12.31 -5.72 -7.26
N GLY A 127 -11.75 -6.08 -8.42
CA GLY A 127 -10.85 -5.22 -9.22
C GLY A 127 -9.37 -5.58 -9.14
N ALA A 128 -8.95 -6.57 -8.36
CA ALA A 128 -7.54 -6.97 -8.32
C ALA A 128 -7.09 -7.58 -9.66
N ASP A 129 -5.87 -7.27 -10.11
CA ASP A 129 -5.27 -7.91 -11.27
C ASP A 129 -4.48 -9.15 -10.88
N PHE A 130 -3.82 -9.09 -9.72
CA PHE A 130 -3.02 -10.18 -9.19
C PHE A 130 -3.35 -10.45 -7.72
N ILE A 131 -3.32 -11.73 -7.35
CA ILE A 131 -3.47 -12.17 -5.96
C ILE A 131 -2.11 -12.53 -5.37
N ILE A 132 -1.89 -12.15 -4.11
CA ILE A 132 -0.73 -12.54 -3.32
C ILE A 132 -1.21 -13.51 -2.23
N SER A 133 -0.87 -14.79 -2.38
CA SER A 133 -1.18 -15.83 -1.41
C SER A 133 0.09 -16.43 -0.81
N GLY A 134 0.16 -16.44 0.53
CA GLY A 134 1.27 -16.99 1.29
C GLY A 134 0.93 -18.35 1.88
N ARG A 135 0.52 -18.36 3.15
CA ARG A 135 0.31 -19.58 3.96
C ARG A 135 -0.60 -20.62 3.32
N GLY A 136 -1.61 -20.19 2.58
CA GLY A 136 -2.51 -21.11 1.87
C GLY A 136 -1.83 -21.94 0.77
N ILE A 137 -0.64 -21.53 0.32
CA ILE A 137 0.21 -22.30 -0.61
C ILE A 137 1.36 -22.95 0.14
N TYR A 138 2.25 -22.17 0.77
CA TYR A 138 3.52 -22.73 1.28
C TYR A 138 3.37 -23.61 2.52
N ALA A 139 2.27 -23.48 3.27
CA ALA A 139 2.00 -24.32 4.45
C ALA A 139 0.99 -25.45 4.14
N ALA A 140 0.58 -25.60 2.87
CA ALA A 140 -0.28 -26.70 2.45
C ALA A 140 0.50 -28.03 2.47
N PRO A 141 -0.19 -29.17 2.70
CA PRO A 141 0.44 -30.49 2.59
C PRO A 141 1.09 -30.75 1.22
N ASP A 142 0.49 -30.23 0.16
CA ASP A 142 1.04 -30.22 -1.20
C ASP A 142 1.02 -28.78 -1.75
N PRO A 143 2.14 -28.03 -1.66
CA PRO A 143 2.22 -26.66 -2.15
C PRO A 143 2.05 -26.53 -3.67
N VAL A 144 2.39 -27.56 -4.44
CA VAL A 144 2.29 -27.52 -5.91
C VAL A 144 0.83 -27.64 -6.35
N ASP A 145 0.10 -28.61 -5.78
CA ASP A 145 -1.33 -28.74 -5.99
C ASP A 145 -2.09 -27.50 -5.47
N ALA A 146 -1.72 -26.98 -4.30
CA ALA A 146 -2.27 -25.73 -3.79
C ALA A 146 -2.07 -24.58 -4.78
N ALA A 147 -0.84 -24.34 -5.25
CA ALA A 147 -0.55 -23.29 -6.23
C ALA A 147 -1.39 -23.43 -7.51
N ARG A 148 -1.57 -24.66 -8.03
CA ARG A 148 -2.43 -24.93 -9.20
C ARG A 148 -3.90 -24.58 -8.94
N ARG A 149 -4.41 -24.84 -7.73
CA ARG A 149 -5.79 -24.47 -7.36
C ARG A 149 -5.97 -22.96 -7.28
N TYR A 150 -5.01 -22.24 -6.69
CA TYR A 150 -5.03 -20.76 -6.68
C TYR A 150 -4.93 -20.17 -8.09
N GLN A 151 -4.03 -20.72 -8.93
CA GLN A 151 -3.91 -20.33 -10.32
C GLN A 151 -5.24 -20.50 -11.06
N LYS A 152 -5.87 -21.68 -10.96
CA LYS A 152 -7.16 -21.95 -11.60
C LYS A 152 -8.24 -21.00 -11.09
N ALA A 153 -8.39 -20.86 -9.77
CA ALA A 153 -9.43 -20.02 -9.18
C ALA A 153 -9.28 -18.53 -9.54
N GLY A 154 -8.05 -18.00 -9.51
CA GLY A 154 -7.77 -16.62 -9.92
C GLY A 154 -8.02 -16.40 -11.41
N TRP A 155 -7.61 -17.35 -12.26
CA TRP A 155 -7.80 -17.24 -13.71
C TRP A 155 -9.27 -17.36 -14.12
N ASP A 156 -10.02 -18.31 -13.55
CA ASP A 156 -11.46 -18.44 -13.78
C ASP A 156 -12.20 -17.17 -13.35
N ALA A 157 -11.82 -16.57 -12.23
CA ALA A 157 -12.39 -15.30 -11.76
C ALA A 157 -12.08 -14.14 -12.71
N TYR A 158 -10.87 -14.08 -13.27
CA TYR A 158 -10.49 -13.11 -14.28
C TYR A 158 -11.33 -13.28 -15.55
N LEU A 159 -11.43 -14.50 -16.08
CA LEU A 159 -12.23 -14.81 -17.27
C LEU A 159 -13.70 -14.40 -17.06
N LYS A 160 -14.27 -14.78 -15.91
CA LYS A 160 -15.62 -14.36 -15.51
C LYS A 160 -15.77 -12.83 -15.47
N ARG A 161 -14.81 -12.10 -14.90
CA ARG A 161 -14.83 -10.62 -14.83
C ARG A 161 -14.85 -9.99 -16.22
N VAL A 162 -14.09 -10.53 -17.17
CA VAL A 162 -14.01 -10.00 -18.55
C VAL A 162 -15.03 -10.62 -19.52
N GLY A 163 -15.96 -11.44 -19.01
CA GLY A 163 -17.01 -12.08 -19.82
C GLY A 163 -16.50 -13.12 -20.82
N ARG A 164 -15.45 -13.87 -20.47
CA ARG A 164 -14.85 -14.93 -21.30
C ARG A 164 -14.99 -16.32 -20.68
#